data_AF-A0A158KV79-F1
#
_entry.id   AF-A0A158KV79-F1
#
_cell.length_a   1.000
_cell.length_b   1.000
_cell.length_c   1.000
_cell.angle_alpha   90.00
_cell.angle_beta   90.00
_cell.angle_gamma   90.00
#
_symmetry.space_group_name_H-M   'P 1'
#
loop_
_entity.id
_entity.type
_entity.pdbx_description
1 polymer ?
#
loop_
_entity_poly.entity_id
_entity_poly.type
_entity_poly.pdbx_seq_one_letter_code
_entity_poly.pdbx_strand_id
1 'polypeptide(L)'
;MPGMLTASLGFVMAAAGSAVYHLRPTDATLVWDRLPMTVIFAGVLAMLYTSVTGRRALWLQMASLVAAAMLTALIWARFGELWPYALLQYGGLAAVVGFTISRKVANPSGWWALICWYGVAKLFEMFDASIWVATDHVVAGHALKHIACAAAGFALLGIVKQSRSSESNVSAGRVAAERRGPVRGR
;
A
#
# COMPACT_ATOMS: atom_id res chain seq x y z
N MET A 1 11.03 9.14 -0.03
CA MET A 1 9.76 8.88 -0.73
C MET A 1 8.64 9.06 0.28
N PRO A 2 7.86 10.15 0.21
CA PRO A 2 6.80 10.44 1.17
C PRO A 2 5.77 9.30 1.29
N GLY A 3 5.36 8.71 0.15
CA GLY A 3 4.40 7.61 0.12
C GLY A 3 4.80 6.37 0.92
N MET A 4 6.09 6.00 0.93
CA MET A 4 6.58 4.88 1.74
C MET A 4 6.45 5.16 3.23
N LEU A 5 6.82 6.37 3.68
CA LEU A 5 6.71 6.75 5.09
C LEU A 5 5.25 6.78 5.54
N THR A 6 4.36 7.29 4.69
CA THR A 6 2.91 7.25 4.91
C THR A 6 2.40 5.82 5.03
N ALA A 7 2.79 4.92 4.13
CA ALA A 7 2.38 3.51 4.19
C ALA A 7 2.92 2.80 5.44
N SER A 8 4.20 2.99 5.77
CA SER A 8 4.81 2.45 6.99
C SER A 8 4.12 2.94 8.26
N LEU A 9 3.80 4.24 8.34
CA LEU A 9 3.03 4.79 9.46
C LEU A 9 1.64 4.15 9.53
N GLY A 10 0.98 3.98 8.38
CA GLY A 10 -0.30 3.28 8.27
C GLY A 10 -0.24 1.84 8.80
N PHE A 11 0.82 1.08 8.50
CA PHE A 11 1.01 -0.28 9.05
C PHE A 11 1.18 -0.28 10.58
N VAL A 12 1.94 0.68 11.14
CA VAL A 12 2.09 0.83 12.60
C VAL A 12 0.75 1.18 13.25
N MET A 13 0.00 2.10 12.65
CA MET A 13 -1.34 2.45 13.11
C MET A 13 -2.31 1.27 13.00
N ALA A 14 -2.19 0.43 11.96
CA ALA A 14 -3.04 -0.74 11.76
C ALA A 14 -2.77 -1.79 12.84
N ALA A 15 -1.50 -2.04 13.18
CA ALA A 15 -1.13 -2.93 14.27
C ALA A 15 -1.69 -2.42 15.62
N ALA A 16 -1.57 -1.13 15.90
CA ALA A 16 -2.10 -0.52 17.11
C ALA A 16 -3.65 -0.55 17.16
N GLY A 17 -4.30 -0.19 16.05
CA GLY A 17 -5.76 -0.20 15.92
C GLY A 17 -6.36 -1.60 16.06
N SER A 18 -5.72 -2.60 15.46
CA SER A 18 -6.12 -4.01 15.59
C SER A 18 -5.97 -4.50 17.03
N ALA A 19 -4.87 -4.14 17.73
CA ALA A 19 -4.71 -4.48 19.14
C ALA A 19 -5.83 -3.86 20.01
N VAL A 20 -6.22 -2.61 19.76
CA VAL A 20 -7.32 -1.94 20.48
C VAL A 20 -8.68 -2.59 20.19
N TYR A 21 -8.94 -2.98 18.94
CA TYR A 21 -10.17 -3.67 18.56
C TYR A 21 -10.34 -5.01 19.31
N HIS A 22 -9.26 -5.81 19.40
CA HIS A 22 -9.30 -7.08 20.12
C HIS A 22 -9.50 -6.94 21.63
N LEU A 23 -9.09 -5.80 22.21
CA LEU A 23 -9.33 -5.54 23.63
C LEU A 23 -10.80 -5.21 23.94
N ARG A 24 -11.53 -4.61 22.99
CA ARG A 24 -12.95 -4.24 23.15
C ARG A 24 -13.70 -4.25 21.80
N PRO A 25 -14.23 -5.40 21.34
CA PRO A 25 -14.88 -5.48 20.04
C PRO A 25 -16.20 -4.70 20.04
N THR A 26 -16.16 -3.49 19.47
CA THR A 26 -17.33 -2.60 19.28
C THR A 26 -17.27 -1.95 17.89
N ASP A 27 -18.41 -1.54 17.33
CA ASP A 27 -18.44 -0.83 16.04
C ASP A 27 -17.60 0.46 16.05
N ALA A 28 -17.53 1.13 17.21
CA ALA A 28 -16.69 2.29 17.42
C ALA A 28 -15.18 1.97 17.31
N THR A 29 -14.77 0.77 17.75
CA THR A 29 -13.38 0.30 17.59
C THR A 29 -13.05 -0.16 16.17
N LEU A 30 -14.06 -0.53 15.37
CA LEU A 30 -13.86 -0.92 13.97
C LEU A 30 -13.41 0.25 13.09
N VAL A 31 -13.82 1.48 13.43
CA VAL A 31 -13.33 2.70 12.78
C VAL A 31 -11.80 2.82 12.91
N TRP A 32 -11.26 2.44 14.07
CA TRP A 32 -9.83 2.47 14.36
C TRP A 32 -9.04 1.38 13.63
N ASP A 33 -9.68 0.32 13.14
CA ASP A 33 -9.07 -0.67 12.24
C ASP A 33 -9.11 -0.21 10.77
N ARG A 34 -10.16 0.52 10.37
CA ARG A 34 -10.34 0.98 8.98
C ARG A 34 -9.56 2.25 8.62
N LEU A 35 -9.38 3.18 9.56
CA LEU A 35 -8.63 4.42 9.34
C LEU A 35 -7.15 4.17 8.95
N PRO A 36 -6.41 3.29 9.64
CA PRO A 36 -5.04 2.96 9.23
C PRO A 36 -4.95 2.42 7.81
N MET A 37 -5.96 1.65 7.38
CA MET A 37 -5.98 1.08 6.04
C MET A 37 -6.10 2.15 4.95
N THR A 38 -6.85 3.24 5.18
CA THR A 38 -6.92 4.35 4.23
C THR A 38 -5.58 5.09 4.10
N VAL A 39 -4.82 5.20 5.20
CA VAL A 39 -3.45 5.75 5.20
C VAL A 39 -2.49 4.88 4.41
N ILE A 40 -2.55 3.55 4.58
CA ILE A 40 -1.74 2.60 3.80
C ILE A 40 -2.04 2.75 2.31
N PHE A 41 -3.32 2.76 1.91
CA PHE A 41 -3.73 2.93 0.52
C PHE A 41 -3.27 4.27 -0.08
N ALA A 42 -3.40 5.37 0.67
CA ALA A 42 -2.89 6.67 0.23
C ALA A 42 -1.38 6.63 -0.04
N GLY A 43 -0.61 5.97 0.83
CA GLY A 43 0.84 5.75 0.65
C GLY A 43 1.18 4.91 -0.59
N VAL A 44 0.44 3.81 -0.82
CA VAL A 44 0.61 2.95 -2.00
C VAL A 44 0.27 3.69 -3.30
N LEU A 45 -0.84 4.43 -3.34
CA LEU A 45 -1.23 5.21 -4.51
C LEU A 45 -0.23 6.32 -4.84
N ALA A 46 0.35 6.94 -3.82
CA ALA A 46 1.43 7.90 -4.00
C ALA A 46 2.69 7.26 -4.58
N MET A 47 3.05 6.06 -4.12
CA MET A 47 4.15 5.28 -4.70
C MET A 47 3.87 4.90 -6.14
N LEU A 48 2.62 4.53 -6.46
CA LEU A 48 2.19 4.22 -7.82
C LEU A 48 2.32 5.45 -8.72
N TYR A 49 1.86 6.62 -8.25
CA TYR A 49 2.00 7.88 -8.98
C TYR A 49 3.46 8.19 -9.30
N THR A 50 4.36 8.07 -8.32
CA THR A 50 5.80 8.29 -8.55
C THR A 50 6.39 7.23 -9.49
N SER A 51 5.94 5.97 -9.40
CA SER A 51 6.41 4.90 -10.29
C SER A 51 5.99 5.11 -11.74
N VAL A 52 4.78 5.62 -11.98
CA VAL A 52 4.22 5.84 -13.32
C VAL A 52 4.72 7.14 -13.96
N THR A 53 4.83 8.21 -13.18
CA THR A 53 5.15 9.55 -13.72
C THR A 53 6.63 9.91 -13.61
N GLY A 54 7.41 9.17 -12.82
CA GLY A 54 8.76 9.56 -12.43
C GLY A 54 8.81 10.81 -11.52
N ARG A 55 7.66 11.40 -11.16
CA ARG A 55 7.58 12.60 -10.33
C ARG A 55 7.32 12.21 -8.88
N ARG A 56 8.17 12.71 -7.99
CA ARG A 56 8.00 12.50 -6.55
C ARG A 56 6.80 13.30 -6.05
N ALA A 57 5.86 12.63 -5.40
CA ALA A 57 4.76 13.31 -4.73
C ALA A 57 5.29 14.24 -3.61
N LEU A 58 4.72 15.44 -3.51
CA LEU A 58 5.08 16.42 -2.48
C LEU A 58 4.33 16.13 -1.19
N TRP A 59 4.91 16.56 -0.05
CA TRP A 59 4.31 16.35 1.27
C TRP A 59 2.89 16.92 1.40
N LEU A 60 2.60 18.08 0.80
CA LEU A 60 1.25 18.64 0.76
C LEU A 60 0.26 17.73 0.02
N GLN A 61 0.66 17.19 -1.14
CA GLN A 61 -0.18 16.28 -1.91
C GLN A 61 -0.48 15.00 -1.13
N MET A 62 0.49 14.52 -0.35
CA MET A 62 0.30 13.37 0.55
C MET A 62 -0.68 13.67 1.67
N ALA A 63 -0.54 14.83 2.32
CA ALA A 63 -1.45 15.24 3.38
C ALA A 63 -2.88 15.34 2.85
N SER A 64 -3.08 15.93 1.66
CA SER A 64 -4.40 16.00 1.00
C SER A 64 -4.94 14.61 0.66
N LEU A 65 -4.11 13.71 0.13
CA LEU A 65 -4.52 12.33 -0.19
C LEU A 65 -4.94 11.55 1.05
N VAL A 66 -4.17 11.66 2.14
CA VAL A 66 -4.48 11.01 3.42
C VAL A 66 -5.76 11.60 4.02
N ALA A 67 -5.92 12.92 4.02
CA ALA A 67 -7.13 13.57 4.51
C ALA A 67 -8.37 13.13 3.72
N ALA A 68 -8.29 13.10 2.39
CA ALA A 68 -9.38 12.61 1.54
C ALA A 68 -9.68 11.13 1.81
N ALA A 69 -8.64 10.30 1.96
CA ALA A 69 -8.77 8.89 2.25
C ALA A 69 -9.44 8.63 3.62
N MET A 70 -9.03 9.35 4.66
CA MET A 70 -9.65 9.29 6.00
C MET A 70 -11.10 9.77 5.98
N LEU A 71 -11.41 10.81 5.20
CA LEU A 71 -12.78 11.31 5.07
C LEU A 71 -13.74 10.22 4.56
N THR A 72 -13.30 9.35 3.65
CA THR A 72 -14.14 8.22 3.18
C THR A 72 -14.55 7.27 4.32
N ALA A 73 -13.65 7.00 5.26
CA ALA A 73 -13.95 6.16 6.43
C ALA A 73 -14.84 6.88 7.44
N LEU A 74 -14.67 8.20 7.60
CA LEU A 74 -15.51 9.02 8.47
C LEU A 74 -16.94 9.17 7.93
N ILE A 75 -17.10 9.26 6.60
CA ILE A 75 -18.42 9.27 5.95
C ILE A 75 -19.17 7.97 6.28
N TRP A 76 -18.49 6.83 6.18
CA TRP A 76 -19.09 5.56 6.60
C TRP A 76 -19.48 5.58 8.08
N ALA A 77 -18.58 6.04 8.96
CA ALA A 77 -18.86 6.09 10.40
C ALA A 77 -20.05 7.00 10.77
N ARG A 78 -20.29 8.05 9.97
CA ARG A 78 -21.36 9.02 10.24
C ARG A 78 -22.69 8.70 9.56
N PHE A 79 -22.65 8.20 8.32
CA PHE A 79 -23.82 8.03 7.46
C PHE A 79 -24.14 6.56 7.16
N GLY A 80 -23.28 5.61 7.54
CA GLY A 80 -23.43 4.19 7.22
C GLY A 80 -23.05 3.82 5.78
N GLU A 81 -22.76 4.82 4.94
CA GLU A 81 -22.48 4.64 3.52
C GLU A 81 -21.08 4.08 3.27
N LEU A 82 -20.99 2.82 2.83
CA LEU A 82 -19.72 2.11 2.64
C LEU A 82 -19.08 2.40 1.27
N TRP A 83 -19.85 2.89 0.31
CA TRP A 83 -19.43 2.99 -1.09
C TRP A 83 -18.21 3.91 -1.33
N PRO A 84 -18.06 5.07 -0.66
CA PRO A 84 -16.85 5.91 -0.80
C PRO A 84 -15.57 5.20 -0.38
N TYR A 85 -15.65 4.44 0.72
CA TYR A 85 -14.52 3.64 1.23
C TYR A 85 -14.21 2.47 0.29
N ALA A 86 -15.25 1.78 -0.20
CA ALA A 86 -15.10 0.72 -1.17
C ALA A 86 -14.47 1.23 -2.48
N LEU A 87 -14.89 2.40 -2.98
CA LEU A 87 -14.33 3.01 -4.17
C LEU A 87 -12.85 3.34 -4.00
N LEU A 88 -12.44 3.86 -2.84
CA LEU A 88 -11.03 4.13 -2.55
C LEU A 88 -10.19 2.84 -2.58
N GLN A 89 -10.65 1.76 -1.92
CA GLN A 89 -9.92 0.49 -1.88
C GLN A 89 -9.90 -0.23 -3.22
N TYR A 90 -11.07 -0.51 -3.78
CA TYR A 90 -11.18 -1.33 -4.99
C TYR A 90 -10.80 -0.53 -6.23
N GLY A 91 -11.12 0.76 -6.30
CA GLY A 91 -10.65 1.65 -7.36
C GLY A 91 -9.14 1.85 -7.28
N GLY A 92 -8.58 1.99 -6.08
CA GLY A 92 -7.13 2.06 -5.88
C GLY A 92 -6.41 0.78 -6.31
N LEU A 93 -6.95 -0.38 -5.95
CA LEU A 93 -6.44 -1.68 -6.41
C LEU A 93 -6.53 -1.82 -7.93
N ALA A 94 -7.67 -1.46 -8.54
CA ALA A 94 -7.84 -1.51 -9.99
C ALA A 94 -6.82 -0.62 -10.71
N ALA A 95 -6.52 0.56 -10.17
CA ALA A 95 -5.45 1.41 -10.69
C ALA A 95 -4.08 0.72 -10.60
N VAL A 96 -3.71 0.17 -9.43
CA VAL A 96 -2.45 -0.56 -9.26
C VAL A 96 -2.33 -1.71 -10.26
N VAL A 97 -3.38 -2.53 -10.41
CA VAL A 97 -3.43 -3.64 -11.36
C VAL A 97 -3.30 -3.14 -12.80
N GLY A 98 -4.08 -2.14 -13.19
CA GLY A 98 -4.10 -1.60 -14.56
C GLY A 98 -2.74 -1.03 -14.99
N PHE A 99 -2.08 -0.26 -14.11
CA PHE A 99 -0.76 0.28 -14.40
C PHE A 99 0.34 -0.80 -14.37
N THR A 100 0.18 -1.84 -13.54
CA THR A 100 1.10 -2.99 -13.49
C THR A 100 1.03 -3.84 -14.75
N ILE A 101 -0.18 -4.17 -15.22
CA ILE A 101 -0.41 -4.88 -16.48
C ILE A 101 0.12 -4.07 -17.66
N SER A 102 -0.11 -2.76 -17.67
CA SER A 102 0.38 -1.85 -18.71
C SER A 102 1.91 -1.68 -18.72
N ARG A 103 2.65 -2.35 -17.81
CA ARG A 103 4.11 -2.21 -17.62
C ARG A 103 4.57 -0.76 -17.43
N LYS A 104 3.67 0.13 -17.01
CA LYS A 104 3.94 1.55 -16.76
C LYS A 104 4.59 1.81 -15.40
N VAL A 105 4.72 0.77 -14.59
CA VAL A 105 5.37 0.82 -13.27
C VAL A 105 6.79 0.31 -13.35
N ALA A 106 7.69 0.97 -12.63
CA ALA A 106 9.00 0.42 -12.36
C ALA A 106 8.88 -0.84 -11.48
N ASN A 107 9.62 -1.89 -11.83
CA ASN A 107 9.64 -3.18 -11.14
C ASN A 107 8.26 -3.87 -10.99
N PRO A 108 7.65 -4.38 -12.08
CA PRO A 108 6.33 -5.00 -12.04
C PRO A 108 6.20 -6.21 -11.10
N SER A 109 7.29 -6.95 -10.83
CA SER A 109 7.24 -8.13 -9.95
C SER A 109 6.94 -7.77 -8.50
N GLY A 110 7.48 -6.65 -8.01
CA GLY A 110 7.16 -6.14 -6.67
C GLY A 110 5.70 -5.72 -6.54
N TRP A 111 5.15 -5.08 -7.58
CA TRP A 111 3.74 -4.71 -7.62
C TRP A 111 2.81 -5.92 -7.69
N TRP A 112 3.17 -6.95 -8.47
CA TRP A 112 2.43 -8.22 -8.47
C TRP A 112 2.45 -8.90 -7.10
N ALA A 113 3.59 -8.93 -6.41
CA ALA A 113 3.66 -9.47 -5.06
C ALA A 113 2.74 -8.71 -4.09
N LEU A 114 2.70 -7.38 -4.18
CA LEU A 114 1.78 -6.55 -3.38
C LEU A 114 0.30 -6.88 -3.66
N ILE A 115 -0.07 -6.99 -4.95
CA ILE A 115 -1.44 -7.35 -5.38
C ILE A 115 -1.81 -8.74 -4.85
N CYS A 116 -0.92 -9.73 -5.01
CA CYS A 116 -1.17 -11.10 -4.58
C CYS A 116 -1.37 -11.20 -3.07
N TRP A 117 -0.48 -10.59 -2.26
CA TRP A 117 -0.62 -10.61 -0.80
C TRP A 117 -1.86 -9.87 -0.31
N TYR A 118 -2.23 -8.76 -0.96
CA TYR A 118 -3.50 -8.08 -0.67
C TYR A 118 -4.72 -8.96 -1.00
N GLY A 119 -4.69 -9.65 -2.14
CA GLY A 119 -5.74 -10.60 -2.53
C GLY A 119 -5.87 -11.75 -1.52
N VAL A 120 -4.76 -12.33 -1.08
CA VAL A 120 -4.72 -13.36 -0.03
C VAL A 120 -5.30 -12.84 1.28
N ALA A 121 -4.93 -11.62 1.71
CA ALA A 121 -5.49 -11.01 2.91
C ALA A 121 -7.02 -10.84 2.82
N LYS A 122 -7.54 -10.47 1.64
CA LYS A 122 -8.98 -10.35 1.40
C LYS A 122 -9.71 -11.69 1.37
N LEU A 123 -9.09 -12.74 0.85
CA LEU A 123 -9.65 -14.09 0.93
C LEU A 123 -9.74 -14.57 2.38
N PHE A 124 -8.70 -14.36 3.18
CA PHE A 124 -8.75 -14.71 4.61
C PHE A 124 -9.80 -13.92 5.39
N GLU A 125 -10.04 -12.65 5.01
CA GLU A 125 -11.14 -11.85 5.58
C GLU A 125 -12.52 -12.39 5.20
N MET A 126 -12.70 -12.83 3.94
CA MET A 126 -13.98 -13.37 3.46
C MET A 126 -14.31 -14.74 4.06
N PHE A 127 -13.31 -15.58 4.23
CA PHE A 127 -13.45 -16.95 4.75
C PHE A 127 -13.19 -17.05 6.25
N ASP A 128 -13.20 -15.94 7.00
CA ASP A 128 -12.83 -15.93 8.42
C ASP A 128 -13.60 -16.98 9.24
N ALA A 129 -14.93 -16.99 9.13
CA ALA A 129 -15.78 -17.97 9.81
C ALA A 129 -15.57 -19.42 9.30
N SER A 130 -15.32 -19.58 7.99
CA SER A 130 -15.07 -20.91 7.40
C SER A 130 -13.74 -21.49 7.85
N ILE A 131 -12.70 -20.66 7.93
CA ILE A 131 -11.37 -21.04 8.43
C ILE A 131 -11.45 -21.36 9.92
N TRP A 132 -12.19 -20.57 10.69
CA TRP A 132 -12.40 -20.81 12.11
C TRP A 132 -13.01 -22.19 12.40
N VAL A 133 -14.03 -22.58 11.63
CA VAL A 133 -14.66 -23.90 11.76
C VAL A 133 -13.77 -25.02 11.21
N ALA A 134 -13.13 -24.80 10.06
CA ALA A 134 -12.28 -25.81 9.43
C ALA A 134 -10.99 -26.11 10.22
N THR A 135 -10.51 -25.16 11.02
CA THR A 135 -9.32 -25.30 11.88
C THR A 135 -9.66 -25.71 13.30
N ASP A 136 -10.88 -26.18 13.56
CA ASP A 136 -11.34 -26.60 14.89
C ASP A 136 -11.12 -25.51 15.96
N HIS A 137 -11.42 -24.26 15.59
CA HIS A 137 -11.28 -23.08 16.47
C HIS A 137 -9.84 -22.77 16.93
N VAL A 138 -8.82 -23.26 16.20
CA VAL A 138 -7.41 -22.98 16.51
C VAL A 138 -6.92 -21.68 15.86
N VAL A 139 -7.34 -21.37 14.62
CA VAL A 139 -6.85 -20.20 13.88
C VAL A 139 -7.99 -19.43 13.23
N ALA A 140 -8.12 -18.14 13.55
CA ALA A 140 -9.04 -17.24 12.85
C ALA A 140 -8.44 -16.77 11.52
N GLY A 141 -9.27 -16.68 10.47
CA GLY A 141 -8.86 -16.04 9.21
C GLY A 141 -8.40 -14.60 9.41
N HIS A 142 -8.92 -13.90 10.42
CA HIS A 142 -8.48 -12.58 10.83
C HIS A 142 -6.99 -12.52 11.19
N ALA A 143 -6.45 -13.54 11.89
CA ALA A 143 -5.03 -13.59 12.21
C ALA A 143 -4.18 -13.81 10.94
N LEU A 144 -4.63 -14.69 10.04
CA LEU A 144 -3.97 -14.95 8.76
C LEU A 144 -3.97 -13.73 7.83
N LYS A 145 -5.05 -12.93 7.84
CA LYS A 145 -5.11 -11.63 7.16
C LYS A 145 -3.96 -10.71 7.58
N HIS A 146 -3.68 -10.60 8.87
CA HIS A 146 -2.60 -9.74 9.36
C HIS A 146 -1.21 -10.21 8.90
N ILE A 147 -0.99 -11.52 8.86
CA ILE A 147 0.26 -12.10 8.32
C ILE A 147 0.40 -11.76 6.83
N ALA A 148 -0.68 -11.90 6.05
CA ALA A 148 -0.69 -11.53 4.64
C ALA A 148 -0.47 -10.01 4.43
N CYS A 149 -1.05 -9.16 5.28
CA CYS A 149 -0.81 -7.72 5.28
C CYS A 149 0.66 -7.38 5.59
N ALA A 150 1.29 -8.07 6.55
CA ALA A 150 2.70 -7.89 6.85
C ALA A 150 3.58 -8.29 5.65
N ALA A 151 3.26 -9.40 4.97
CA ALA A 151 3.93 -9.82 3.75
C ALA A 151 3.77 -8.82 2.59
N ALA A 152 2.59 -8.21 2.44
CA ALA A 152 2.38 -7.08 1.51
C ALA A 152 3.28 -5.88 1.85
N GLY A 153 3.49 -5.59 3.14
CA GLY A 153 4.45 -4.58 3.61
C GLY A 153 5.89 -4.89 3.18
N PHE A 154 6.33 -6.15 3.27
CA PHE A 154 7.64 -6.57 2.78
C PHE A 154 7.78 -6.41 1.25
N ALA A 155 6.74 -6.72 0.48
CA ALA A 155 6.73 -6.48 -0.97
C ALA A 155 6.92 -4.99 -1.30
N LEU A 156 6.31 -4.10 -0.51
CA LEU A 156 6.46 -2.65 -0.65
C LEU A 156 7.91 -2.18 -0.46
N LEU A 157 8.63 -2.75 0.52
CA LEU A 157 10.07 -2.48 0.72
C LEU A 157 10.90 -2.93 -0.49
N GLY A 158 10.56 -4.07 -1.09
CA GLY A 158 11.19 -4.57 -2.31
C GLY A 158 11.05 -3.61 -3.49
N ILE A 159 9.85 -3.04 -3.70
CA ILE A 159 9.58 -2.03 -4.74
C ILE A 159 10.50 -0.82 -4.57
N VAL A 160 10.66 -0.32 -3.34
CA VAL A 160 11.48 0.86 -3.06
C VAL A 160 12.97 0.58 -3.22
N LYS A 161 13.48 -0.55 -2.73
CA LYS A 161 14.90 -0.92 -2.83
C LYS A 161 15.35 -0.97 -4.28
N GLN A 162 14.54 -1.61 -5.14
CA GLN A 162 14.83 -1.70 -6.57
C GLN A 162 14.77 -0.32 -7.25
N SER A 163 13.79 0.51 -6.90
CA SER A 163 13.65 1.86 -7.48
C SER A 163 14.88 2.73 -7.19
N ARG A 164 15.39 2.69 -5.95
CA ARG A 164 16.63 3.41 -5.57
C ARG A 164 17.87 2.88 -6.30
N SER A 165 17.99 1.56 -6.46
CA SER A 165 19.12 0.99 -7.22
C SER A 165 19.13 1.46 -8.67
N SER A 166 17.95 1.55 -9.30
CA SER A 166 17.81 2.04 -10.67
C SER A 166 18.22 3.50 -10.79
N GLU A 167 17.76 4.37 -9.87
CA GLU A 167 18.16 5.79 -9.84
C GLU A 167 19.67 5.97 -9.65
N SER A 168 20.28 5.18 -8.75
CA SER A 168 21.72 5.25 -8.49
C SER A 168 22.57 4.84 -9.69
N ASN A 169 22.19 3.78 -10.41
CA ASN A 169 22.88 3.33 -11.62
C ASN A 169 22.77 4.36 -12.75
N VAL A 170 21.61 5.00 -12.93
CA VAL A 170 21.42 6.06 -13.93
C VAL A 170 22.30 7.28 -13.61
N SER A 171 22.36 7.70 -12.34
CA SER A 171 23.22 8.81 -11.90
C SER A 171 24.71 8.53 -12.14
N ALA A 172 25.17 7.33 -11.74
CA ALA A 172 26.56 6.91 -11.96
C ALA A 172 26.93 6.86 -13.46
N GLY A 173 26.02 6.36 -14.30
CA GLY A 173 26.19 6.35 -15.76
C GLY A 173 26.31 7.75 -16.36
N ARG A 174 25.50 8.71 -15.90
CA ARG A 174 25.57 10.12 -16.34
C ARG A 174 26.91 10.77 -15.96
N VAL A 175 27.36 10.58 -14.72
CA VAL A 175 28.65 11.10 -14.25
C VAL A 175 29.81 10.49 -15.04
N ALA A 176 29.74 9.19 -15.35
CA ALA A 176 30.74 8.52 -16.18
C ALA A 176 30.77 9.05 -17.62
N ALA A 177 29.61 9.35 -18.20
CA ALA A 177 29.49 9.94 -19.54
C ALA A 177 30.05 11.37 -19.60
N GLU A 178 29.77 12.22 -18.61
CA GLU A 178 30.36 13.57 -18.51
C GLU A 178 31.88 13.53 -18.36
N ARG A 179 32.41 12.62 -17.54
CA ARG A 179 33.87 12.47 -17.33
C ARG A 179 34.62 11.99 -18.56
N ARG A 180 33.97 11.26 -19.47
CA ARG A 180 34.62 10.78 -20.70
C ARG A 180 34.87 11.88 -21.72
N GLY A 181 34.20 13.04 -21.58
CA GLY A 181 34.33 14.18 -22.49
C GLY A 181 33.99 13.82 -23.95
N PRO A 182 33.79 14.81 -24.83
CA PRO A 182 33.74 14.51 -26.26
C PRO A 182 35.12 13.98 -26.66
N VAL A 183 35.19 12.74 -27.11
CA VAL A 183 36.37 12.21 -27.79
C VAL A 183 36.59 13.10 -29.01
N ARG A 184 37.53 14.04 -28.90
CA ARG A 184 37.98 14.88 -30.01
C ARG A 184 38.69 13.94 -30.99
N GLY A 185 37.92 13.36 -31.91
CA GLY A 185 38.43 12.68 -33.08
C GLY A 185 39.26 13.68 -33.89
N ARG A 186 40.52 13.31 -34.15
CA ARG A 186 41.41 14.00 -35.09
C ARG A 186 40.98 13.71 -36.52
#